data_AF-A0A1E1V024-F1
#
_entry.id   AF-A0A1E1V024-F1
#
_cell.length_a   1.000
_cell.length_b   1.000
_cell.length_c   1.000
_cell.angle_alpha   90.00
_cell.angle_beta   90.00
_cell.angle_gamma   90.00
#
_symmetry.space_group_name_H-M   'P 1'
#
loop_
_entity.id
_entity.type
_entity.pdbx_description
1 polymer ?
#
loop_
_entity_poly.entity_id
_entity_poly.type
_entity_poly.pdbx_seq_one_letter_code
_entity_poly.pdbx_strand_id
1 'polypeptide(L)'
;MRRVLGVLAVLFLSLAGLASAQAGVQVRVDLAAQRMQVTTTDGEIYNWAISSGRKGFRSPNGVYSPTRLERSWYSRKYGGAMPYSVFFRGGYAIHGTTAVGALGRPASHGCIRLHPAHAAKLFALVKKHGAGQTRIALNGASSDGLSQFARAGGAKSKLAKAPQKSKVALAQSKSKQRAAAIAHQRGAPNWDAARDQLFMRPTLPPNAYGYQPYRAGPTWR
;
A
#
# COMPACT_ATOMS: atom_id res chain seq x y z
N MET A 1 4.62 -7.42 -64.70
CA MET A 1 5.49 -7.75 -63.53
C MET A 1 5.46 -6.69 -62.41
N ARG A 2 4.33 -6.01 -62.14
CA ARG A 2 4.27 -4.89 -61.16
C ARG A 2 3.25 -5.08 -60.02
N ARG A 3 2.66 -6.27 -59.87
CA ARG A 3 1.59 -6.52 -58.89
C ARG A 3 1.94 -7.52 -57.77
N VAL A 4 3.19 -8.02 -57.74
CA VAL A 4 3.59 -9.07 -56.78
C VAL A 4 4.39 -8.52 -55.58
N LEU A 5 4.86 -7.27 -55.63
CA LEU A 5 5.65 -6.68 -54.54
C LEU A 5 4.82 -6.09 -53.37
N GLY A 6 3.48 -6.01 -53.49
CA GLY A 6 2.64 -5.36 -52.46
C GLY A 6 2.28 -6.24 -51.26
N VAL A 7 2.41 -7.56 -51.35
CA VAL A 7 1.92 -8.50 -50.31
C VAL A 7 2.97 -8.80 -49.23
N LEU A 8 4.26 -8.61 -49.52
CA LEU A 8 5.35 -8.85 -48.56
C LEU A 8 5.57 -7.71 -47.55
N ALA A 9 5.11 -6.49 -47.85
CA ALA A 9 5.24 -5.34 -46.94
C ALA A 9 4.18 -5.33 -45.81
N VAL A 10 3.05 -6.03 -46.00
CA VAL A 10 1.97 -6.10 -44.99
C VAL A 10 2.23 -7.23 -43.97
N LEU A 11 3.04 -8.24 -44.34
CA LEU A 11 3.37 -9.36 -43.45
C LEU A 11 4.52 -9.08 -42.47
N PHE A 12 5.38 -8.09 -42.76
CA PHE A 12 6.48 -7.71 -41.85
C PHE A 12 6.11 -6.64 -40.81
N LEU A 13 4.96 -5.98 -40.98
CA LEU A 13 4.49 -4.93 -40.06
C LEU A 13 3.56 -5.46 -38.94
N SER A 14 3.40 -6.77 -38.83
CA SER A 14 2.53 -7.41 -37.83
C SER A 14 3.28 -8.09 -36.68
N LEU A 15 4.63 -8.05 -36.66
CA LEU A 15 5.45 -8.68 -35.62
C LEU A 15 6.23 -7.71 -34.71
N ALA A 16 6.07 -6.39 -34.90
CA ALA A 16 6.69 -5.40 -34.03
C ALA A 16 5.70 -4.91 -32.97
N GLY A 17 5.84 -5.41 -31.74
CA GLY A 17 5.40 -4.63 -30.56
C GLY A 17 4.28 -5.22 -29.72
N LEU A 18 4.43 -6.45 -29.20
CA LEU A 18 3.98 -6.70 -27.83
C LEU A 18 5.12 -6.33 -26.87
N ALA A 19 5.45 -5.04 -26.79
CA ALA A 19 6.14 -4.54 -25.61
C ALA A 19 5.13 -4.65 -24.46
N SER A 20 5.24 -5.71 -23.65
CA SER A 20 4.52 -5.78 -22.38
C SER A 20 4.81 -4.48 -21.64
N ALA A 21 3.75 -3.71 -21.36
CA ALA A 21 3.84 -2.51 -20.55
C ALA A 21 4.21 -2.92 -19.12
N GLN A 22 5.51 -3.10 -18.88
CA GLN A 22 6.04 -3.42 -17.57
C GLN A 22 5.75 -2.23 -16.65
N ALA A 23 5.18 -2.51 -15.47
CA ALA A 23 4.94 -1.46 -14.49
C ALA A 23 6.28 -0.89 -14.00
N GLY A 24 6.50 0.41 -14.25
CA GLY A 24 7.64 1.18 -13.73
C GLY A 24 7.76 1.16 -12.20
N VAL A 25 6.65 1.00 -11.48
CA VAL A 25 6.62 0.80 -10.02
C VAL A 25 5.69 -0.35 -9.65
N GLN A 26 6.22 -1.33 -8.93
CA GLN A 26 5.48 -2.45 -8.37
C GLN A 26 5.46 -2.33 -6.84
N VAL A 27 4.27 -2.17 -6.27
CA VAL A 27 4.04 -2.12 -4.83
C VAL A 27 3.31 -3.39 -4.41
N ARG A 28 3.93 -4.20 -3.56
CA ARG A 28 3.32 -5.40 -2.99
C ARG A 28 3.13 -5.22 -1.50
N VAL A 29 1.90 -5.31 -1.04
CA VAL A 29 1.52 -5.18 0.37
C VAL A 29 1.08 -6.54 0.90
N ASP A 30 1.78 -7.01 1.93
CA ASP A 30 1.39 -8.17 2.71
C ASP A 30 0.70 -7.69 3.99
N LEU A 31 -0.62 -7.88 4.04
CA LEU A 31 -1.45 -7.48 5.17
C LEU A 31 -1.27 -8.40 6.39
N ALA A 32 -0.84 -9.65 6.20
CA ALA A 32 -0.60 -10.55 7.33
C ALA A 32 0.74 -10.22 7.99
N ALA A 33 1.79 -10.01 7.18
CA ALA A 33 3.12 -9.66 7.67
C ALA A 33 3.27 -8.17 8.06
N GLN A 34 2.29 -7.32 7.68
CA GLN A 34 2.38 -5.86 7.83
C GLN A 34 3.63 -5.28 7.18
N ARG A 35 3.91 -5.73 5.94
CA ARG A 35 5.04 -5.28 5.13
C ARG A 35 4.59 -4.77 3.78
N MET A 36 5.35 -3.82 3.25
CA MET A 36 5.25 -3.33 1.89
C MET A 36 6.60 -3.45 1.20
N GLN A 37 6.62 -4.15 0.08
CA GLN A 37 7.74 -4.23 -0.82
C GLN A 37 7.49 -3.32 -2.01
N VAL A 38 8.48 -2.51 -2.39
CA VAL A 38 8.41 -1.63 -3.56
C VAL A 38 9.59 -1.94 -4.45
N THR A 39 9.34 -2.20 -5.72
CA THR A 39 10.38 -2.41 -6.73
C THR A 39 10.12 -1.53 -7.94
N THR A 40 11.16 -0.93 -8.50
CA THR A 40 11.06 -0.12 -9.73
C THR A 40 11.77 -0.80 -10.90
N THR A 41 11.43 -0.40 -12.13
CA THR A 41 12.17 -0.81 -13.33
C THR A 41 13.62 -0.33 -13.32
N ASP A 42 13.91 0.73 -12.57
CA ASP A 42 15.24 1.33 -12.41
C ASP A 42 16.11 0.55 -11.41
N GLY A 43 15.60 -0.55 -10.84
CA GLY A 43 16.33 -1.41 -9.90
C GLY A 43 16.24 -1.00 -8.43
N GLU A 44 15.45 0.03 -8.07
CA GLU A 44 15.26 0.38 -6.66
C GLU A 44 14.38 -0.67 -5.97
N ILE A 45 14.80 -1.15 -4.79
CA ILE A 45 14.07 -2.13 -3.98
C ILE A 45 13.95 -1.63 -2.54
N TYR A 46 12.74 -1.67 -2.00
CA TYR A 46 12.44 -1.27 -0.63
C TYR A 46 11.57 -2.29 0.09
N ASN A 47 11.72 -2.38 1.41
CA ASN A 47 10.86 -3.17 2.27
C ASN A 47 10.55 -2.41 3.57
N TRP A 48 9.29 -2.05 3.76
CA TRP A 48 8.85 -1.14 4.82
C TRP A 48 7.80 -1.78 5.73
N ALA A 49 7.83 -1.41 7.01
CA ALA A 49 6.73 -1.72 7.92
C ALA A 49 5.52 -0.84 7.59
N ILE A 50 4.33 -1.42 7.63
CA ILE A 50 3.07 -0.72 7.43
C ILE A 50 2.15 -0.84 8.64
N SER A 51 1.09 -0.04 8.67
CA SER A 51 -0.08 -0.31 9.50
C SER A 51 -1.34 -0.30 8.64
N SER A 52 -1.95 -1.47 8.47
CA SER A 52 -3.19 -1.65 7.70
C SER A 52 -4.45 -1.46 8.56
N GLY A 53 -5.61 -1.69 7.95
CA GLY A 53 -6.91 -1.67 8.60
C GLY A 53 -7.04 -2.62 9.79
N ARG A 54 -7.47 -2.11 10.94
CA ARG A 54 -7.79 -2.91 12.14
C ARG A 54 -9.09 -3.71 11.96
N LYS A 55 -9.41 -4.57 12.93
CA LYS A 55 -10.69 -5.29 12.98
C LYS A 55 -11.87 -4.32 12.80
N GLY A 56 -12.79 -4.66 11.89
CA GLY A 56 -13.92 -3.81 11.49
C GLY A 56 -13.62 -2.76 10.41
N PHE A 57 -12.35 -2.57 10.02
CA PHE A 57 -11.93 -1.57 9.02
C PHE A 57 -10.91 -2.14 8.03
N ARG A 58 -11.19 -3.31 7.45
CA ARG A 58 -10.21 -4.06 6.66
C ARG A 58 -9.75 -3.31 5.41
N SER A 59 -8.46 -3.44 5.11
CA SER A 59 -7.90 -3.02 3.83
C SER A 59 -8.33 -4.01 2.74
N PRO A 60 -8.80 -3.54 1.57
CA PRO A 60 -9.33 -4.42 0.53
C PRO A 60 -8.19 -5.09 -0.24
N ASN A 61 -8.24 -6.43 -0.34
CA ASN A 61 -7.32 -7.18 -1.20
C ASN A 61 -7.59 -6.88 -2.67
N GLY A 62 -6.59 -7.09 -3.51
CA GLY A 62 -6.70 -6.94 -4.96
C GLY A 62 -5.50 -6.23 -5.57
N VAL A 63 -5.59 -6.00 -6.87
CA VAL A 63 -4.59 -5.25 -7.64
C VAL A 63 -5.21 -3.94 -8.11
N TYR A 64 -4.49 -2.85 -7.87
CA TYR A 64 -4.95 -1.49 -8.11
C TYR A 64 -3.90 -0.69 -8.85
N SER A 65 -4.34 0.42 -9.44
CA SER A 65 -3.48 1.50 -9.91
C SER A 65 -3.75 2.75 -9.09
N PRO A 66 -2.75 3.62 -8.86
CA PRO A 66 -3.00 4.93 -8.29
C PRO A 66 -4.05 5.69 -9.09
N THR A 67 -4.99 6.31 -8.40
CA THR A 67 -6.04 7.14 -9.01
C THR A 67 -5.80 8.62 -8.77
N ARG A 68 -5.13 8.97 -7.67
CA ARG A 68 -4.83 10.37 -7.30
C ARG A 68 -3.65 10.45 -6.35
N LEU A 69 -2.85 11.50 -6.52
CA LEU A 69 -1.73 11.83 -5.66
C LEU A 69 -2.00 13.14 -4.93
N GLU A 70 -1.95 13.13 -3.60
CA GLU A 70 -2.09 14.34 -2.77
C GLU A 70 -0.90 14.47 -1.82
N ARG A 71 -0.09 15.53 -1.96
CA ARG A 71 1.07 15.75 -1.08
C ARG A 71 0.65 16.01 0.36
N SER A 72 -0.41 16.77 0.56
CA SER A 72 -1.01 17.06 1.87
C SER A 72 -2.50 16.77 1.77
N TRP A 73 -2.97 15.80 2.57
CA TRP A 73 -4.37 15.45 2.63
C TRP A 73 -4.81 15.35 4.09
N TYR A 74 -6.05 15.75 4.38
CA TYR A 74 -6.63 15.61 5.70
C TYR A 74 -7.93 14.81 5.61
N SER A 75 -8.00 13.69 6.35
CA SER A 75 -9.20 12.88 6.40
C SER A 75 -10.23 13.54 7.31
N ARG A 76 -11.30 14.07 6.73
CA ARG A 76 -12.44 14.59 7.49
C ARG A 76 -13.24 13.50 8.19
N LYS A 77 -13.40 12.33 7.54
CA LYS A 77 -14.16 11.20 8.10
C LYS A 77 -13.51 10.59 9.35
N TYR A 78 -12.18 10.58 9.41
CA TYR A 78 -11.43 9.91 10.48
C TYR A 78 -10.51 10.84 11.28
N GLY A 79 -10.53 12.15 11.02
CA GLY A 79 -9.79 13.18 11.74
C GLY A 79 -8.27 12.95 11.76
N GLY A 80 -7.57 13.23 10.66
CA GLY A 80 -6.11 13.12 10.69
C GLY A 80 -5.39 13.47 9.39
N ALA A 81 -4.15 13.94 9.54
CA ALA A 81 -3.26 14.22 8.43
C ALA A 81 -2.79 12.92 7.74
N MET A 82 -2.80 12.96 6.41
CA MET A 82 -2.38 11.90 5.51
C MET A 82 -1.36 12.47 4.50
N PRO A 83 -0.14 12.83 4.95
CA PRO A 83 0.89 13.34 4.06
C PRO A 83 1.28 12.30 3.01
N TYR A 84 1.59 12.76 1.80
CA TYR A 84 2.03 11.93 0.67
C TYR A 84 1.05 10.79 0.35
N SER A 85 -0.22 11.15 0.21
CA SER A 85 -1.30 10.21 -0.07
C SER A 85 -1.31 9.76 -1.52
N VAL A 86 -1.22 8.45 -1.72
CA VAL A 86 -1.43 7.74 -2.99
C VAL A 86 -2.78 7.02 -2.89
N PHE A 87 -3.83 7.63 -3.43
CA PHE A 87 -5.16 7.01 -3.49
C PHE A 87 -5.19 5.93 -4.57
N PHE A 88 -5.86 4.81 -4.28
CA PHE A 88 -5.93 3.68 -5.22
C PHE A 88 -7.33 3.07 -5.37
N ARG A 89 -8.28 3.37 -4.47
CA ARG A 89 -9.67 2.90 -4.56
C ARG A 89 -10.59 3.69 -3.63
N GLY A 90 -11.62 4.38 -4.12
CA GLY A 90 -12.77 4.84 -3.31
C GLY A 90 -12.46 5.46 -1.93
N GLY A 91 -11.38 6.23 -1.79
CA GLY A 91 -10.92 6.82 -0.52
C GLY A 91 -9.86 6.04 0.27
N TYR A 92 -9.55 4.80 -0.11
CA TYR A 92 -8.39 4.05 0.36
C TYR A 92 -7.10 4.61 -0.27
N ALA A 93 -6.10 4.82 0.59
CA ALA A 93 -4.80 5.36 0.18
C ALA A 93 -3.65 4.68 0.92
N ILE A 94 -2.47 4.75 0.30
CA ILE A 94 -1.19 4.60 1.00
C ILE A 94 -0.74 6.01 1.40
N HIS A 95 -0.43 6.24 2.69
CA HIS A 95 -0.05 7.58 3.15
C HIS A 95 0.87 7.53 4.38
N GLY A 96 1.55 8.64 4.67
CA GLY A 96 2.34 8.81 5.88
C GLY A 96 1.47 8.95 7.12
N THR A 97 1.97 8.57 8.29
CA THR A 97 1.25 8.70 9.57
C THR A 97 2.14 9.28 10.66
N THR A 98 1.53 9.99 11.61
CA THR A 98 2.16 10.38 12.87
C THR A 98 2.15 9.24 13.90
N ALA A 99 1.26 8.26 13.75
CA ALA A 99 1.17 7.09 14.62
C ALA A 99 2.22 6.02 14.28
N VAL A 100 3.50 6.41 14.22
CA VAL A 100 4.62 5.56 13.78
C VAL A 100 4.78 4.32 14.68
N GLY A 101 4.50 4.43 15.98
CA GLY A 101 4.51 3.29 16.92
C GLY A 101 3.44 2.21 16.66
N ALA A 102 2.55 2.43 15.69
CA ALA A 102 1.59 1.43 15.24
C ALA A 102 2.04 0.66 13.98
N LEU A 103 3.15 1.04 13.34
CA LEU A 103 3.70 0.30 12.20
C LEU A 103 4.13 -1.11 12.64
N GLY A 104 3.90 -2.10 11.78
CA GLY A 104 4.08 -3.53 12.08
C GLY A 104 2.81 -4.22 12.62
N ARG A 105 1.71 -3.49 12.83
CA ARG A 105 0.42 -4.06 13.24
C ARG A 105 -0.77 -3.34 12.60
N PRO A 106 -1.91 -4.02 12.41
CA PRO A 106 -3.13 -3.36 11.93
C PRO A 106 -3.69 -2.37 12.97
N ALA A 107 -3.83 -1.10 12.59
CA ALA A 107 -4.35 -0.05 13.48
C ALA A 107 -5.11 1.07 12.74
N SER A 108 -5.26 0.98 11.42
CA SER A 108 -5.89 2.01 10.59
C SER A 108 -7.39 1.80 10.39
N HIS A 109 -8.05 2.77 9.77
CA HIS A 109 -9.42 2.67 9.29
C HIS A 109 -9.52 2.14 7.84
N GLY A 110 -8.51 1.40 7.38
CA GLY A 110 -8.48 0.73 6.08
C GLY A 110 -7.33 1.18 5.17
N CYS A 111 -6.87 2.42 5.29
CA CYS A 111 -5.69 2.92 4.58
C CYS A 111 -4.43 2.16 4.98
N ILE A 112 -3.42 2.17 4.11
CA ILE A 112 -2.11 1.61 4.40
C ILE A 112 -1.22 2.75 4.89
N ARG A 113 -0.90 2.74 6.19
CA ARG A 113 -0.03 3.76 6.78
C ARG A 113 1.43 3.37 6.62
N LEU A 114 2.26 4.36 6.34
CA LEU A 114 3.71 4.27 6.27
C LEU A 114 4.35 5.30 7.20
N HIS A 115 5.64 5.10 7.50
CA HIS A 115 6.47 6.18 8.01
C HIS A 115 6.45 7.37 7.03
N PRO A 116 6.38 8.64 7.47
CA PRO A 116 6.29 9.79 6.58
C PRO A 116 7.38 9.84 5.50
N ALA A 117 8.63 9.51 5.86
CA ALA A 117 9.73 9.45 4.90
C ALA A 117 9.51 8.40 3.79
N HIS A 118 8.95 7.24 4.14
CA HIS A 118 8.69 6.16 3.19
C HIS A 118 7.50 6.51 2.28
N ALA A 119 6.47 7.15 2.85
CA ALA A 119 5.35 7.66 2.07
C ALA A 119 5.81 8.73 1.06
N ALA A 120 6.68 9.65 1.47
CA ALA A 120 7.28 10.65 0.59
C ALA A 120 8.06 10.01 -0.56
N LYS A 121 8.88 8.99 -0.25
CA LYS A 121 9.64 8.24 -1.26
C LYS A 121 8.71 7.53 -2.24
N LEU A 122 7.70 6.80 -1.75
CA LEU A 122 6.73 6.14 -2.63
C LEU A 122 5.99 7.14 -3.51
N PHE A 123 5.53 8.25 -2.93
CA PHE A 123 4.86 9.31 -3.69
C PHE A 123 5.74 9.85 -4.82
N ALA A 124 7.03 10.08 -4.55
CA ALA A 124 7.98 10.53 -5.56
C ALA A 124 8.17 9.48 -6.66
N LEU A 125 8.27 8.21 -6.32
CA LEU A 125 8.35 7.11 -7.29
C LEU A 125 7.10 7.05 -8.19
N VAL A 126 5.90 7.08 -7.59
CA VAL A 126 4.65 7.07 -8.37
C VAL A 126 4.51 8.32 -9.23
N LYS A 127 4.95 9.49 -8.74
CA LYS A 127 4.97 10.72 -9.52
C LYS A 127 5.96 10.65 -10.69
N LYS A 128 7.13 10.04 -10.50
CA LYS A 128 8.19 9.87 -11.52
C LYS A 128 7.75 8.95 -12.65
N HIS A 129 7.27 7.74 -12.33
CA HIS A 129 6.90 6.74 -13.32
C HIS A 129 5.47 6.89 -13.85
N GLY A 130 4.62 7.60 -13.09
CA GLY A 130 3.22 7.81 -13.43
C GLY A 130 2.29 6.70 -12.94
N ALA A 131 1.01 7.08 -12.76
CA ALA A 131 -0.04 6.19 -12.26
C ALA A 131 -0.29 4.99 -13.18
N GLY A 132 -0.27 5.19 -14.51
CA GLY A 132 -0.50 4.12 -15.50
C GLY A 132 0.57 3.02 -15.47
N GLN A 133 1.79 3.36 -15.06
CA GLN A 133 2.91 2.43 -14.91
C GLN A 133 3.13 1.97 -13.46
N THR A 134 2.22 2.32 -12.55
CA THR A 134 2.28 1.84 -11.17
C THR A 134 1.24 0.75 -10.95
N ARG A 135 1.61 -0.31 -10.23
CA ARG A 135 0.68 -1.34 -9.76
C ARG A 135 0.84 -1.55 -8.28
N ILE A 136 -0.30 -1.67 -7.59
CA ILE A 136 -0.39 -1.86 -6.14
C ILE A 136 -1.17 -3.15 -5.89
N ALA A 137 -0.49 -4.19 -5.44
CA ALA A 137 -1.08 -5.48 -5.08
C ALA A 137 -1.19 -5.60 -3.55
N LEU A 138 -2.42 -5.69 -3.03
CA LEU A 138 -2.71 -5.94 -1.62
C LEU A 138 -3.15 -7.38 -1.43
N ASN A 139 -2.38 -8.15 -0.66
CA ASN A 139 -2.60 -9.56 -0.42
C ASN A 139 -2.61 -9.89 1.08
N GLY A 140 -3.25 -11.01 1.41
CA GLY A 140 -3.32 -11.55 2.77
C GLY A 140 -4.63 -11.23 3.46
N ALA A 141 -5.11 -12.15 4.30
CA ALA A 141 -6.22 -11.86 5.20
C ALA A 141 -5.63 -11.34 6.51
N SER A 142 -5.95 -10.10 6.89
CA SER A 142 -5.96 -9.75 8.32
C SER A 142 -6.80 -10.82 9.05
N SER A 143 -6.28 -11.40 10.13
CA SER A 143 -6.60 -12.73 10.70
C SER A 143 -8.05 -12.96 11.19
N ASP A 144 -8.98 -12.07 10.85
CA ASP A 144 -10.32 -12.02 11.44
C ASP A 144 -11.36 -12.88 10.70
N GLY A 145 -10.96 -13.73 9.74
CA GLY A 145 -11.86 -14.73 9.11
C GLY A 145 -12.98 -14.19 8.20
N LEU A 146 -13.15 -12.88 8.06
CA LEU A 146 -14.31 -12.25 7.39
C LEU A 146 -14.04 -11.69 5.98
N SER A 147 -13.25 -12.39 5.15
CA SER A 147 -12.99 -11.93 3.76
C SER A 147 -13.98 -12.56 2.79
N GLN A 148 -15.15 -11.95 2.64
CA GLN A 148 -16.14 -12.38 1.63
C GLN A 148 -15.63 -12.22 0.18
N PHE A 149 -14.51 -11.51 -0.03
CA PHE A 149 -13.92 -11.25 -1.35
C PHE A 149 -12.60 -12.00 -1.64
N ALA A 150 -12.12 -12.86 -0.73
CA ALA A 150 -10.97 -13.75 -1.02
C ALA A 150 -11.39 -15.06 -1.73
N ARG A 151 -12.68 -15.24 -2.02
CA ARG A 151 -13.22 -16.47 -2.65
C ARG A 151 -13.38 -16.37 -4.17
N ALA A 152 -13.10 -15.23 -4.79
CA ALA A 152 -13.09 -15.12 -6.24
C ALA A 152 -11.69 -15.47 -6.77
N GLY A 153 -11.43 -16.76 -6.98
CA GLY A 153 -10.20 -17.25 -7.62
C GLY A 153 -9.47 -18.32 -6.81
N GLY A 154 -10.00 -19.54 -6.80
CA GLY A 154 -9.34 -20.67 -6.17
C GLY A 154 -10.01 -21.97 -6.55
N ALA A 155 -9.53 -22.58 -7.63
CA ALA A 155 -9.80 -23.98 -7.94
C ALA A 155 -9.51 -24.85 -6.70
N LYS A 156 -10.35 -25.84 -6.44
CA LYS A 156 -10.23 -26.75 -5.29
C LYS A 156 -8.92 -27.54 -5.39
N SER A 157 -7.89 -27.17 -4.63
CA SER A 157 -6.82 -28.10 -4.27
C SER A 157 -7.21 -28.79 -2.96
N LYS A 158 -7.44 -30.11 -3.03
CA LYS A 158 -7.56 -30.96 -1.83
C LYS A 158 -6.16 -31.04 -1.21
N LEU A 159 -5.93 -30.34 -0.09
CA LEU A 159 -4.71 -30.48 0.68
C LEU A 159 -4.93 -31.54 1.77
N ALA A 160 -4.13 -32.60 1.70
CA ALA A 160 -4.09 -33.68 2.68
C ALA A 160 -3.66 -33.17 4.08
N LYS A 161 -4.22 -33.79 5.12
CA LYS A 161 -4.12 -33.42 6.53
C LYS A 161 -2.78 -33.88 7.11
N ALA A 162 -1.94 -32.94 7.57
CA ALA A 162 -0.72 -33.22 8.36
C ALA A 162 -1.02 -33.19 9.88
N PRO A 163 -0.26 -33.91 10.73
CA PRO A 163 -0.64 -34.16 12.13
C PRO A 163 -0.29 -32.97 13.05
N GLN A 164 -1.19 -32.75 14.01
CA GLN A 164 -1.18 -31.65 14.97
C GLN A 164 -0.16 -31.90 16.10
N LYS A 165 0.90 -31.09 16.20
CA LYS A 165 1.83 -31.12 17.34
C LYS A 165 1.13 -30.62 18.61
N SER A 166 1.45 -31.25 19.75
CA SER A 166 0.76 -31.07 21.03
C SER A 166 1.02 -29.71 21.68
N LYS A 167 0.02 -29.19 22.42
CA LYS A 167 -0.08 -27.82 22.95
C LYS A 167 1.07 -27.39 23.88
N VAL A 168 1.89 -28.32 24.36
CA VAL A 168 2.96 -28.07 25.33
C VAL A 168 4.19 -27.42 24.67
N ALA A 169 4.52 -27.78 23.43
CA ALA A 169 5.67 -27.22 22.71
C ALA A 169 5.48 -25.74 22.29
N LEU A 170 4.23 -25.28 22.17
CA LEU A 170 3.90 -23.91 21.77
C LEU A 170 4.00 -22.89 22.92
N ALA A 171 3.92 -23.35 24.18
CA ALA A 171 4.01 -22.48 25.35
C ALA A 171 5.47 -22.08 25.68
N GLN A 172 6.41 -23.00 25.48
CA GLN A 172 7.83 -22.77 25.78
C GLN A 172 8.53 -21.85 24.78
N SER A 173 8.08 -21.79 23.52
CA SER A 173 8.67 -20.90 22.50
C SER A 173 8.27 -19.43 22.69
N LYS A 174 7.07 -19.16 23.24
CA LYS A 174 6.56 -17.80 23.48
C LYS A 174 7.23 -17.08 24.67
N SER A 175 7.68 -17.80 25.69
CA SER A 175 8.37 -17.19 26.85
C SER A 175 9.77 -16.69 26.49
N LYS A 176 10.51 -17.46 25.68
CA LYS A 176 11.87 -17.14 25.24
C LYS A 176 11.92 -15.90 24.32
N GLN A 177 10.89 -15.71 23.49
CA GLN A 177 10.77 -14.53 22.62
C GLN A 177 10.42 -13.23 23.39
N ARG A 178 9.69 -13.33 24.49
CA ARG A 178 9.36 -12.15 25.33
C ARG A 178 10.55 -11.64 26.14
N ALA A 179 11.41 -12.53 26.64
CA ALA A 179 12.62 -12.15 27.37
C ALA A 179 13.62 -11.38 26.48
N ALA A 180 13.75 -11.77 25.20
CA ALA A 180 14.64 -11.10 24.24
C ALA A 180 14.14 -9.69 23.83
N ALA A 181 12.82 -9.45 23.82
CA ALA A 181 12.25 -8.16 23.43
C ALA A 181 12.40 -7.08 24.52
N ILE A 182 12.45 -7.48 25.79
CA ILE A 182 12.58 -6.54 26.93
C ILE A 182 14.02 -6.03 27.06
N ALA A 183 15.02 -6.82 26.67
CA ALA A 183 16.43 -6.43 26.74
C ALA A 183 16.80 -5.31 25.74
N HIS A 184 16.09 -5.17 24.62
CA HIS A 184 16.44 -4.25 23.52
C HIS A 184 15.94 -2.81 23.70
N GLN A 185 15.10 -2.53 24.71
CA GLN A 185 14.46 -1.21 24.90
C GLN A 185 15.26 -0.23 25.78
N ARG A 186 16.43 -0.59 26.31
CA ARG A 186 17.19 0.22 27.29
C ARG A 186 18.15 1.27 26.71
N GLY A 187 18.09 1.60 25.41
CA GLY A 187 19.14 2.41 24.77
C GLY A 187 18.72 3.38 23.66
N ALA A 188 17.57 4.06 23.77
CA ALA A 188 17.19 5.10 22.81
C ALA A 188 17.09 6.50 23.47
N PRO A 189 17.63 7.58 22.86
CA PRO A 189 17.65 8.93 23.42
C PRO A 189 16.27 9.60 23.44
N ASN A 190 16.07 10.50 24.41
CA ASN A 190 14.79 11.11 24.79
C ASN A 190 14.30 12.21 23.84
N TRP A 191 13.02 12.12 23.46
CA TRP A 191 12.35 12.93 22.43
C TRP A 191 11.63 14.18 22.96
N ASP A 192 11.80 14.52 24.25
CA ASP A 192 11.09 15.64 24.88
C ASP A 192 11.42 17.00 24.25
N ALA A 193 12.62 17.17 23.69
CA ALA A 193 13.06 18.41 23.04
C ALA A 193 12.38 18.68 21.67
N ALA A 194 11.87 17.66 20.97
CA ALA A 194 11.27 17.82 19.64
C ALA A 194 9.78 18.19 19.69
N ARG A 195 9.15 18.04 20.86
CA ARG A 195 7.71 18.26 21.10
C ARG A 195 7.35 19.75 21.14
N ASP A 196 8.24 20.59 21.67
CA ASP A 196 7.91 21.98 21.97
C ASP A 196 7.85 22.89 20.72
N GLN A 197 8.40 22.45 19.58
CA GLN A 197 8.42 23.22 18.34
C GLN A 197 7.17 23.06 17.45
N LEU A 198 6.30 22.09 17.74
CA LEU A 198 5.14 21.76 16.89
C LEU A 198 3.82 22.45 17.30
N PHE A 199 3.77 23.07 18.48
CA PHE A 199 2.56 23.70 19.03
C PHE A 199 2.39 25.20 18.67
N MET A 200 3.28 25.77 17.86
CA MET A 200 3.28 27.21 17.52
C MET A 200 2.78 27.49 16.08
N ARG A 201 1.61 26.95 15.68
CA ARG A 201 0.99 27.30 14.37
C ARG A 201 -0.47 27.74 14.57
N PRO A 202 -0.87 28.90 14.03
CA PRO A 202 -2.21 29.45 14.23
C PRO A 202 -3.28 28.59 13.56
N THR A 203 -4.41 28.45 14.25
CA THR A 203 -5.58 27.64 13.85
C THR A 203 -6.31 28.26 12.66
N LEU A 204 -6.55 27.47 11.61
CA LEU A 204 -7.39 27.87 10.48
C LEU A 204 -8.89 27.82 10.85
N PRO A 205 -9.72 28.75 10.36
CA PRO A 205 -11.10 28.92 10.79
C PRO A 205 -12.09 27.88 10.21
N PRO A 206 -13.29 27.74 10.82
CA PRO A 206 -14.15 26.56 10.70
C PRO A 206 -14.89 26.35 9.36
N ASN A 207 -14.82 27.30 8.41
CA ASN A 207 -15.76 27.37 7.28
C ASN A 207 -15.14 27.27 5.88
N ALA A 208 -13.93 26.71 5.73
CA ALA A 208 -13.33 26.50 4.41
C ALA A 208 -13.83 25.18 3.77
N TYR A 209 -14.92 25.30 3.02
CA TYR A 209 -15.61 24.28 2.24
C TYR A 209 -14.70 23.46 1.30
N GLY A 210 -15.11 22.23 1.00
CA GLY A 210 -14.45 21.40 -0.03
C GLY A 210 -15.09 20.02 -0.21
N TYR A 211 -16.41 19.95 -0.36
CA TYR A 211 -17.07 18.77 -0.95
C TYR A 211 -17.27 19.10 -2.43
N GLN A 212 -16.67 18.32 -3.32
CA GLN A 212 -16.92 18.43 -4.75
C GLN A 212 -17.35 17.05 -5.24
N PRO A 213 -18.64 16.85 -5.60
CA PRO A 213 -19.11 15.58 -6.11
C PRO A 213 -18.51 15.34 -7.51
N TYR A 214 -18.16 14.09 -7.75
CA TYR A 214 -17.69 13.59 -9.03
C TYR A 214 -18.80 13.77 -10.09
N ARG A 215 -18.68 14.79 -10.94
CA ARG A 215 -19.42 14.84 -12.21
C ARG A 215 -18.63 14.06 -13.25
N ALA A 216 -19.32 13.14 -13.92
CA ALA A 216 -18.87 12.51 -15.15
C ALA A 216 -18.48 13.56 -16.21
N GLY A 217 -17.54 13.21 -17.10
CA GLY A 217 -16.80 14.09 -18.03
C GLY A 217 -17.62 14.97 -19.01
N PRO A 218 -16.96 15.63 -19.97
CA PRO A 218 -16.50 14.90 -21.16
C PRO A 218 -15.11 15.28 -21.70
N THR A 219 -14.54 14.29 -22.40
CA THR A 219 -13.62 14.28 -23.57
C THR A 219 -12.57 15.39 -23.78
N TRP A 220 -11.34 14.89 -23.97
CA TRP A 220 -10.19 15.44 -24.71
C TRP A 220 -10.45 16.57 -25.70
N ARG A 221 -9.58 17.60 -25.66
CA ARG A 221 -8.70 18.04 -26.76
C ARG A 221 -7.41 18.59 -26.19
#